data_AF-A0A836S3E3-F1
#
_entry.id   AF-A0A836S3E3-F1
#
_cell.length_a   1.000
_cell.length_b   1.000
_cell.length_c   1.000
_cell.angle_alpha   90.00
_cell.angle_beta   90.00
_cell.angle_gamma   90.00
#
_symmetry.space_group_name_H-M   'P 1'
#
loop_
_entity.id
_entity.type
_entity.pdbx_description
1 polymer ?
#
loop_
_entity_poly.entity_id
_entity_poly.type
_entity_poly.pdbx_seq_one_letter_code
_entity_poly.pdbx_strand_id
1 'polypeptide(L)'
;MTAITQATADKSNAATSESIKTEAEAEEKPAPVPAYQTVSTNDVKKHIGKPVRVLRRNGDQMEGKIMSVKAGKLMVEQRRYGGTFSFPVKLKDVSSLEVYF
;
A
#
# COMPACT_ATOMS: atom_id res chain seq x y z
N MET A 1 -18.94 13.81 -55.79
CA MET A 1 -17.85 14.80 -55.60
C MET A 1 -18.20 15.68 -54.42
N THR A 2 -17.18 15.99 -53.64
CA THR A 2 -17.14 16.33 -52.20
C THR A 2 -17.55 17.77 -51.88
N ALA A 3 -18.22 18.00 -50.75
CA ALA A 3 -18.29 19.29 -50.03
C ALA A 3 -18.37 18.97 -48.51
N ILE A 4 -17.25 18.81 -47.79
CA ILE A 4 -16.59 19.80 -46.90
C ILE A 4 -17.49 20.95 -46.40
N THR A 5 -17.61 21.10 -45.07
CA THR A 5 -17.19 22.30 -44.29
C THR A 5 -17.61 22.17 -42.82
N GLN A 6 -16.61 22.04 -41.94
CA GLN A 6 -16.71 22.34 -40.51
C GLN A 6 -16.72 23.87 -40.31
N ALA A 7 -17.37 24.36 -39.25
CA ALA A 7 -16.76 25.33 -38.34
C ALA A 7 -17.68 25.67 -37.16
N THR A 8 -17.15 25.34 -35.99
CA THR A 8 -17.49 25.78 -34.64
C THR A 8 -17.54 27.31 -34.49
N ALA A 9 -18.55 27.78 -33.77
CA ALA A 9 -18.57 29.10 -33.16
C ALA A 9 -18.95 28.93 -31.69
N ASP A 10 -18.09 29.37 -30.77
CA ASP A 10 -18.50 30.28 -29.71
C ASP A 10 -17.25 30.99 -29.14
N LYS A 11 -17.47 32.12 -28.50
CA LYS A 11 -16.75 33.37 -28.70
C LYS A 11 -16.48 34.00 -27.33
N SER A 12 -15.33 34.67 -27.20
CA SER A 12 -15.09 35.81 -26.28
C SER A 12 -14.87 35.43 -24.79
N ASN A 13 -14.18 36.17 -23.91
CA ASN A 13 -13.52 37.49 -23.98
C ASN A 13 -12.63 37.71 -22.72
N ALA A 14 -11.63 38.58 -22.87
CA ALA A 14 -11.15 39.61 -21.92
C ALA A 14 -10.60 39.27 -20.51
N ALA A 15 -9.27 39.43 -20.42
CA ALA A 15 -8.58 40.52 -19.70
C ALA A 15 -8.23 40.41 -18.19
N THR A 16 -6.94 40.74 -17.95
CA THR A 16 -6.39 41.53 -16.82
C THR A 16 -5.66 40.80 -15.69
N SER A 17 -4.40 41.22 -15.56
CA SER A 17 -3.42 41.16 -14.46
C SER A 17 -3.86 40.67 -13.08
N GLU A 18 -2.99 39.92 -12.41
CA GLU A 18 -2.33 40.38 -11.18
C GLU A 18 -1.26 39.39 -10.69
N SER A 19 -0.15 39.95 -10.22
CA SER A 19 1.00 39.27 -9.64
C SER A 19 0.61 38.47 -8.40
N ILE A 20 0.84 37.16 -8.40
CA ILE A 20 0.79 36.34 -7.18
C ILE A 20 2.17 35.75 -6.93
N LYS A 21 2.96 36.57 -6.24
CA LYS A 21 3.87 36.23 -5.15
C LYS A 21 4.04 34.72 -4.93
N THR A 22 5.19 34.21 -5.34
CA THR A 22 5.74 32.91 -4.94
C THR A 22 5.96 32.93 -3.42
N GLU A 23 4.94 32.54 -2.67
CA GLU A 23 5.12 32.02 -1.32
C GLU A 23 5.50 30.55 -1.46
N ALA A 24 6.72 30.23 -1.01
CA ALA A 24 7.20 28.88 -0.88
C ALA A 24 6.24 28.13 0.05
N GLU A 25 5.29 27.43 -0.54
CA GLU A 25 4.47 26.43 0.10
C GLU A 25 5.46 25.35 0.55
N ALA A 26 5.79 25.36 1.85
CA ALA A 26 6.46 24.24 2.47
C ALA A 26 5.54 23.05 2.23
N GLU A 27 5.91 22.18 1.29
CA GLU A 27 5.23 20.92 1.00
C GLU A 27 5.15 20.14 2.33
N GLU A 28 4.02 20.30 3.01
CA GLU A 28 3.68 19.52 4.17
C GLU A 28 3.41 18.12 3.64
N LYS A 29 4.46 17.29 3.61
CA LYS A 29 4.39 15.92 3.11
C LYS A 29 3.20 15.25 3.79
N PRO A 30 2.20 14.75 3.03
CA PRO A 30 1.04 14.12 3.64
C PRO A 30 1.52 13.00 4.55
N ALA A 31 1.02 13.01 5.80
CA ALA A 31 1.34 11.94 6.74
C ALA A 31 0.96 10.59 6.10
N PRO A 32 1.83 9.57 6.17
CA PRO A 32 1.55 8.29 5.53
C PRO A 32 0.28 7.68 6.13
N VAL A 33 -0.70 7.39 5.27
CA VAL A 33 -1.92 6.69 5.66
C VAL A 33 -1.54 5.25 6.04
N PRO A 34 -2.03 4.73 7.18
CA PRO A 34 -1.69 3.37 7.61
C PRO A 34 -2.28 2.36 6.63
N ALA A 35 -1.40 1.69 5.92
CA ALA A 35 -1.73 0.76 4.84
C ALA A 35 -0.86 -0.49 4.94
N TYR A 36 -1.34 -1.57 4.32
CA TYR A 36 -0.53 -2.75 4.09
C TYR A 36 0.53 -2.42 3.03
N GLN A 37 1.79 -2.57 3.41
CA GLN A 37 2.91 -2.39 2.49
C GLN A 37 3.70 -3.68 2.39
N THR A 38 4.08 -4.07 1.16
CA THR A 38 4.93 -5.23 0.93
C THR A 38 6.31 -5.00 1.55
N VAL A 39 6.77 -5.95 2.35
CA VAL A 39 8.09 -5.91 2.97
C VAL A 39 8.90 -7.15 2.60
N SER A 40 10.21 -6.99 2.56
CA SER A 40 11.13 -8.12 2.36
C SER A 40 11.06 -9.10 3.52
N THR A 41 11.20 -10.39 3.23
CA THR A 41 11.29 -11.45 4.26
C THR A 41 12.53 -11.29 5.14
N ASN A 42 13.55 -10.54 4.70
CA ASN A 42 14.71 -10.20 5.53
C ASN A 42 14.37 -9.13 6.58
N ASP A 43 13.48 -8.20 6.26
CA ASP A 43 13.09 -7.08 7.13
C ASP A 43 11.92 -7.41 8.06
N VAL A 44 11.23 -8.53 7.85
CA VAL A 44 10.07 -8.96 8.65
C VAL A 44 10.34 -8.99 10.17
N LYS A 45 11.59 -9.21 10.59
CA LYS A 45 12.00 -9.15 12.01
C LYS A 45 11.77 -7.78 12.65
N LYS A 46 11.87 -6.70 11.88
CA LYS A 46 11.64 -5.31 12.34
C LYS A 46 10.16 -5.03 12.61
N HIS A 47 9.27 -5.92 12.16
CA HIS A 47 7.83 -5.73 12.21
C HIS A 47 7.14 -6.70 13.17
N ILE A 48 7.88 -7.30 14.12
CA ILE A 48 7.28 -8.11 15.18
C ILE A 48 6.25 -7.27 15.96
N GLY A 49 5.08 -7.86 16.18
CA GLY A 49 3.94 -7.22 16.83
C GLY A 49 2.98 -6.52 15.86
N LYS A 50 3.34 -6.31 14.59
CA LYS A 50 2.45 -5.67 13.61
C LYS A 50 1.51 -6.69 12.95
N PRO A 51 0.30 -6.26 12.54
CA PRO A 51 -0.56 -7.03 11.66
C PRO A 51 0.14 -7.32 10.33
N VAL A 52 -0.08 -8.51 9.79
CA VAL A 52 0.55 -8.99 8.57
C VAL A 52 -0.45 -9.76 7.71
N ARG A 53 -0.32 -9.61 6.40
CA ARG A 53 -0.90 -10.47 5.39
C ARG A 53 0.22 -11.26 4.73
N VAL A 54 0.03 -12.57 4.64
CA VAL A 54 1.00 -13.48 4.06
C VAL A 54 0.32 -14.22 2.91
N LEU A 55 0.82 -14.01 1.70
CA LEU A 55 0.46 -14.79 0.54
C LEU A 55 1.52 -15.87 0.35
N ARG A 56 1.09 -17.14 0.38
CA ARG A 56 1.97 -18.29 0.16
C ARG A 56 2.01 -18.64 -1.32
N ARG A 57 3.07 -19.35 -1.74
CA ARG A 57 3.28 -19.76 -3.14
C ARG A 57 2.20 -20.68 -3.69
N ASN A 58 1.46 -21.37 -2.84
CA ASN A 58 0.31 -22.20 -3.22
C ASN A 58 -0.98 -21.38 -3.43
N GLY A 59 -0.92 -20.05 -3.32
CA GLY A 59 -2.08 -19.16 -3.43
C GLY A 59 -2.83 -18.94 -2.12
N ASP A 60 -2.48 -19.66 -1.05
CA ASP A 60 -3.14 -19.46 0.23
C ASP A 60 -2.78 -18.11 0.84
N GLN A 61 -3.79 -17.37 1.28
CA GLN A 61 -3.61 -16.14 2.05
C GLN A 61 -3.88 -16.40 3.54
N MET A 62 -3.09 -15.76 4.39
CA MET A 62 -3.28 -15.74 5.83
C MET A 62 -3.09 -14.33 6.37
N GLU A 63 -3.95 -13.94 7.30
CA GLU A 63 -3.83 -12.68 8.03
C GLU A 63 -3.66 -12.95 9.52
N GLY A 64 -2.86 -12.12 10.18
CA GLY A 64 -2.65 -12.25 11.62
C GLY A 64 -1.65 -11.23 12.14
N LYS A 65 -1.03 -11.52 13.27
CA LYS A 65 -0.01 -10.70 13.91
C LYS A 65 1.33 -11.41 13.91
N ILE A 66 2.41 -10.69 13.59
CA ILE A 66 3.76 -11.26 13.65
C ILE A 66 4.15 -11.45 15.12
N MET A 67 4.36 -12.69 15.56
CA MET A 67 4.78 -12.97 16.94
C MET A 67 6.29 -13.11 17.07
N SER A 68 6.93 -13.80 16.14
CA SER A 68 8.38 -13.97 16.11
C SER A 68 8.87 -14.49 14.77
N VAL A 69 10.18 -14.40 14.53
CA VAL A 69 10.84 -14.94 13.33
C VAL A 69 12.05 -15.74 13.78
N LYS A 70 12.00 -17.07 13.68
CA LYS A 70 13.06 -17.98 14.14
C LYS A 70 13.22 -19.16 13.18
N ALA A 71 14.44 -19.62 12.98
CA ALA A 71 14.77 -20.79 12.14
C ALA A 71 14.13 -20.74 10.72
N GLY A 72 14.10 -19.56 10.10
CA GLY A 72 13.50 -19.38 8.77
C GLY A 72 11.97 -19.50 8.74
N LYS A 73 11.31 -19.45 9.91
CA LYS A 73 9.86 -19.49 10.07
C LYS A 73 9.36 -18.18 10.68
N LEU A 74 8.26 -17.68 10.14
CA LEU A 74 7.45 -16.61 10.69
C LEU A 74 6.34 -17.23 11.53
N MET A 75 6.27 -16.87 12.81
CA MET A 75 5.16 -17.25 13.67
C MET A 75 4.07 -16.18 13.56
N VAL A 76 2.91 -16.55 13.05
CA VAL A 76 1.76 -15.66 12.90
C VAL A 76 0.67 -16.08 13.87
N GLU A 77 0.20 -15.14 14.68
CA GLU A 77 -0.95 -15.31 15.55
C GLU A 77 -2.22 -14.89 14.83
N GLN A 78 -3.25 -15.75 14.88
CA GLN A 78 -4.56 -15.45 14.33
C GLN A 78 -5.64 -15.80 15.36
N ARG A 79 -6.67 -14.95 15.45
CA ARG A 79 -7.88 -15.25 16.22
C ARG A 79 -8.87 -15.99 15.34
N ARG A 80 -9.30 -17.18 15.75
CA ARG A 80 -10.34 -17.98 15.08
C ARG A 80 -11.18 -18.71 16.12
N TYR A 81 -12.48 -18.90 15.86
CA TYR A 81 -13.39 -19.68 16.73
C TYR A 81 -13.35 -19.28 18.22
N GLY A 82 -13.15 -17.99 18.52
CA GLY A 82 -13.03 -17.49 19.90
C GLY A 82 -11.68 -17.76 20.59
N GLY A 83 -10.74 -18.44 19.92
CA GLY A 83 -9.40 -18.72 20.42
C GLY A 83 -8.29 -18.00 19.65
N THR A 84 -7.09 -18.04 20.21
CA THR A 84 -5.87 -17.51 19.62
C THR A 84 -4.96 -18.67 19.21
N PHE A 85 -4.64 -18.75 17.93
CA PHE A 85 -3.84 -19.82 17.35
C PHE A 85 -2.54 -19.26 16.77
N SER A 86 -1.44 -19.97 16.95
CA SER A 86 -0.14 -19.62 16.37
C SER A 86 0.22 -20.58 15.23
N PHE A 87 0.44 -20.02 14.04
CA PHE A 87 0.76 -20.77 12.84
C PHE A 87 2.21 -20.51 12.41
N PRO A 88 3.04 -21.54 12.27
CA PRO A 88 4.37 -21.40 11.68
C PRO A 88 4.27 -21.34 10.15
N VAL A 89 4.79 -20.27 9.55
CA VAL A 89 4.94 -20.12 8.09
C VAL A 89 6.40 -20.18 7.73
N LYS A 90 6.80 -21.08 6.82
CA LYS A 90 8.17 -21.09 6.31
C LYS A 90 8.35 -19.89 5.38
N LEU A 91 9.36 -19.06 5.64
CA LEU A 91 9.65 -17.87 4.82
C LEU A 91 9.95 -18.23 3.36
N LYS A 92 10.46 -19.45 3.10
CA LYS A 92 10.69 -19.96 1.75
C LYS A 92 9.41 -20.21 0.94
N ASP A 93 8.28 -20.44 1.63
CA ASP A 93 6.99 -20.71 1.01
C ASP A 93 6.16 -19.43 0.84
N VAL A 94 6.68 -18.28 1.30
CA VAL A 94 6.04 -16.98 1.17
C VAL A 94 6.30 -16.44 -0.23
N SER A 95 5.22 -16.00 -0.89
CA SER A 95 5.25 -15.30 -2.17
C SER A 95 5.25 -13.78 -1.96
N SER A 96 4.40 -13.29 -1.06
CA SER A 96 4.36 -11.87 -0.67
C SER A 96 4.06 -11.75 0.81
N LEU A 97 4.64 -10.74 1.44
CA LEU A 97 4.44 -10.43 2.86
C LEU A 97 4.14 -8.94 2.97
N GLU A 98 2.97 -8.60 3.49
CA GLU A 98 2.53 -7.23 3.65
C GLU A 98 2.31 -6.93 5.12
N VAL A 99 2.86 -5.82 5.61
CA VAL A 99 2.76 -5.40 7.00
C VAL A 99 1.92 -4.14 7.08
N TYR A 100 1.07 -4.05 8.10
CA TYR A 100 0.32 -2.83 8.40
C TYR A 100 1.19 -1.83 9.13
N PHE A 101 1.34 -0.63 8.55
CA PHE A 101 2.19 0.44 9.10
C PHE A 101 1.45 1.38 10.02
#